data_AF-A0A1Y5G0Z0-F1
#
_entry.id   AF-A0A1Y5G0Z0-F1
#
_cell.length_a   1.000
_cell.length_b   1.000
_cell.length_c   1.000
_cell.angle_alpha   90.00
_cell.angle_beta   90.00
_cell.angle_gamma   90.00
#
_symmetry.space_group_name_H-M   'P 1'
#
loop_
_entity.id
_entity.type
_entity.pdbx_description
1 polymer ?
#
loop_
_entity_poly.entity_id
_entity_poly.type
_entity_poly.pdbx_seq_one_letter_code
_entity_poly.pdbx_strand_id
1 'polypeptide(L)'
;MNPSQAYRNTIPTLTCLLGLLFSTSSIASIDAQCEQVTNAFIQQINAENLVRQSSGGQERIKEIALSLCTETEKRVQEQHITDKEKALENWFFESHPEKAGNRRLKTKR
;
A
#
# COMPACT_ATOMS: atom_id res chain seq x y z
N MET A 1 26.21 40.29 -14.32
CA MET A 1 25.20 39.30 -13.90
C MET A 1 25.42 38.06 -14.74
N ASN A 2 25.94 36.99 -14.12
CA ASN A 2 26.41 35.79 -14.82
C ASN A 2 25.26 34.76 -14.96
N PRO A 3 24.94 34.26 -16.17
CA PRO A 3 23.81 33.35 -16.40
C PRO A 3 24.02 31.91 -15.87
N SER A 4 25.18 31.61 -15.29
CA SER A 4 25.63 30.25 -14.97
C SER A 4 25.05 29.63 -13.70
N GLN A 5 24.24 30.37 -12.92
CA GLN A 5 23.70 29.90 -11.64
C GLN A 5 22.30 29.26 -11.73
N ALA A 6 21.57 29.50 -12.81
CA ALA A 6 20.22 28.94 -13.01
C ALA A 6 20.23 27.45 -13.40
N TYR A 7 21.33 26.93 -13.96
CA TYR A 7 21.44 25.56 -14.47
C TYR A 7 21.80 24.50 -13.40
N ARG A 8 22.25 24.90 -12.21
CA ARG A 8 22.70 23.94 -11.19
C ARG A 8 21.58 23.32 -10.36
N ASN A 9 20.38 23.91 -10.37
CA ASN A 9 19.28 23.48 -9.50
C ASN A 9 18.18 22.69 -10.24
N THR A 10 18.25 22.56 -11.57
CA THR A 10 17.30 21.79 -12.39
C THR A 10 17.58 20.30 -12.40
N ILE A 11 18.86 19.90 -12.27
CA ILE A 11 19.27 18.50 -12.26
C ILE A 11 18.71 17.73 -11.05
N PRO A 12 18.81 18.22 -9.79
CA PRO A 12 18.29 17.49 -8.63
C PRO A 12 16.75 17.43 -8.58
N THR A 13 16.07 18.44 -9.13
CA THR A 13 14.60 18.48 -9.19
C THR A 13 14.04 17.49 -10.22
N LEU A 14 14.70 17.35 -11.37
CA LEU A 14 14.37 16.34 -12.38
C LEU A 14 14.60 14.91 -11.89
N THR A 15 15.67 14.66 -11.13
CA THR A 15 15.93 13.32 -10.56
C THR A 15 14.92 12.94 -9.49
N CYS A 16 14.45 13.91 -8.68
CA CYS A 16 13.41 13.68 -7.68
C CYS A 16 12.05 13.37 -8.33
N LEU A 17 11.68 14.10 -9.39
CA LEU A 17 10.46 13.83 -10.17
C LEU A 17 10.52 12.49 -10.90
N LEU A 18 11.69 12.10 -11.44
CA LEU A 18 11.87 10.78 -12.05
C LEU A 18 11.75 9.65 -11.02
N GLY A 19 12.32 9.83 -9.82
CA GLY A 19 12.18 8.85 -8.72
C GLY A 19 10.74 8.63 -8.27
N LEU A 20 9.91 9.68 -8.30
CA LEU A 20 8.49 9.58 -8.01
C LEU A 20 7.72 8.80 -9.10
N LEU A 21 8.14 8.88 -10.36
CA LEU A 21 7.53 8.12 -11.47
C LEU A 21 7.87 6.62 -11.44
N PHE A 22 9.03 6.24 -10.88
CA PHE A 22 9.40 4.83 -10.70
C PHE A 22 8.85 4.21 -9.40
N SER A 23 8.23 5.00 -8.52
CA SER A 23 7.70 4.51 -7.24
C SER A 23 6.28 3.91 -7.35
N THR A 24 5.66 3.93 -8.53
CA THR A 24 4.27 3.45 -8.73
C THR A 24 4.15 1.98 -9.15
N SER A 25 5.22 1.18 -9.04
CA SER A 25 5.23 -0.23 -9.48
C SER A 25 4.47 -1.20 -8.54
N SER A 26 3.85 -0.72 -7.47
CA SER A 26 3.28 -1.58 -6.42
C SER A 26 1.97 -2.27 -6.79
N ILE A 27 1.30 -1.91 -7.89
CA ILE A 27 0.03 -2.55 -8.28
C ILE A 27 0.25 -3.96 -8.86
N ALA A 28 1.37 -4.22 -9.56
CA ALA A 28 1.71 -5.57 -10.02
C ALA A 28 2.20 -6.50 -8.88
N SER A 29 2.49 -5.94 -7.69
CA SER A 29 3.08 -6.70 -6.58
C SER A 29 2.05 -7.45 -5.74
N ILE A 30 0.77 -7.06 -5.78
CA ILE A 30 -0.28 -7.68 -4.95
C ILE A 30 -0.73 -9.00 -5.57
N ASP A 31 -1.02 -9.02 -6.88
CA ASP A 31 -1.35 -10.26 -7.61
C ASP A 31 -0.23 -11.31 -7.52
N ALA A 32 1.03 -10.88 -7.70
CA ALA A 32 2.19 -11.78 -7.60
C ALA A 32 2.37 -12.35 -6.18
N GLN A 33 2.05 -11.58 -5.15
CA GLN A 33 2.06 -12.06 -3.77
C GLN A 33 0.91 -13.02 -3.50
N CYS A 34 -0.26 -12.81 -4.09
CA CYS A 34 -1.39 -13.72 -3.94
C CYS A 34 -1.13 -15.10 -4.54
N GLU A 35 -0.49 -15.15 -5.71
CA GLU A 35 -0.08 -16.42 -6.32
C GLU A 35 0.93 -17.17 -5.44
N GLN A 36 1.91 -16.46 -4.87
CA GLN A 36 2.91 -17.06 -3.97
C GLN A 36 2.27 -17.63 -2.69
N VAL A 37 1.38 -16.87 -2.05
CA VAL A 37 0.67 -17.31 -0.83
C VAL A 37 -0.27 -18.48 -1.15
N THR A 38 -0.98 -18.43 -2.28
CA THR A 38 -1.84 -19.52 -2.76
C THR A 38 -1.05 -20.80 -2.95
N ASN A 39 0.12 -20.73 -3.59
CA ASN A 39 0.97 -21.89 -3.81
C ASN A 39 1.49 -22.48 -2.49
N ALA A 40 1.91 -21.64 -1.54
CA ALA A 40 2.34 -22.11 -0.22
C ALA A 40 1.21 -22.78 0.55
N PHE A 41 -0.01 -22.22 0.51
CA PHE A 41 -1.19 -22.82 1.13
C PHE A 41 -1.53 -24.18 0.52
N ILE A 42 -1.57 -24.29 -0.81
CA ILE A 42 -1.81 -25.56 -1.51
C ILE A 42 -0.76 -26.61 -1.11
N GLN A 43 0.52 -26.24 -1.06
CA GLN A 43 1.59 -27.13 -0.65
C GLN A 43 1.39 -27.65 0.78
N GLN A 44 1.00 -26.78 1.72
CA GLN A 44 0.75 -27.17 3.11
C GLN A 44 -0.43 -28.13 3.23
N ILE A 45 -1.57 -27.81 2.60
CA ILE A 45 -2.77 -28.65 2.62
C ILE A 45 -2.50 -30.03 2.00
N ASN A 46 -1.70 -30.07 0.93
CA ASN A 46 -1.27 -31.32 0.31
C ASN A 46 -0.30 -32.11 1.21
N ALA A 47 0.65 -31.45 1.87
CA ALA A 47 1.57 -32.09 2.80
C ALA A 47 0.86 -32.73 4.01
N GLU A 48 -0.22 -32.10 4.48
CA GLU A 48 -1.05 -32.60 5.57
C GLU A 48 -2.08 -33.66 5.12
N ASN A 49 -2.08 -34.03 3.83
CA ASN A 49 -3.05 -34.97 3.23
C ASN A 49 -4.52 -34.59 3.49
N LEU A 50 -4.79 -33.30 3.65
CA LEU A 50 -6.13 -32.80 3.96
C LEU A 50 -7.06 -32.80 2.75
N VAL A 51 -6.52 -32.99 1.54
CA VAL A 51 -7.31 -33.06 0.32
C VAL A 51 -6.92 -34.24 -0.55
N ARG A 52 -7.94 -34.85 -1.16
CA ARG A 52 -7.76 -35.90 -2.15
C ARG A 52 -6.98 -35.37 -3.35
N GLN A 53 -5.94 -36.09 -3.76
CA GLN A 53 -5.13 -35.78 -4.95
C GLN A 53 -5.86 -36.00 -6.29
N SER A 54 -7.19 -36.17 -6.26
CA SER A 54 -8.03 -36.08 -7.46
C SER A 54 -7.99 -34.67 -8.06
N SER A 55 -8.13 -34.56 -9.38
CA SER A 55 -8.21 -33.28 -10.10
C SER A 55 -9.22 -32.31 -9.47
N GLY A 56 -10.45 -32.76 -9.19
CA GLY A 56 -11.47 -31.91 -8.58
C GLY A 56 -11.19 -31.49 -7.12
N GLY A 57 -10.34 -32.23 -6.40
CA GLY A 57 -9.89 -31.82 -5.05
C GLY A 57 -8.86 -30.70 -5.12
N GLN A 58 -7.90 -30.81 -6.05
CA GLN A 58 -6.88 -29.79 -6.29
C GLN A 58 -7.47 -28.51 -6.86
N GLU A 59 -8.41 -28.62 -7.79
CA GLU A 59 -9.16 -27.48 -8.33
C GLU A 59 -9.88 -26.71 -7.22
N ARG A 60 -10.58 -27.43 -6.34
CA ARG A 60 -11.30 -26.81 -5.22
C ARG A 60 -10.39 -26.12 -4.20
N ILE A 61 -9.22 -26.66 -3.88
CA ILE A 61 -8.27 -25.92 -3.02
C ILE A 61 -7.80 -24.65 -3.71
N LYS A 62 -7.47 -24.73 -5.00
CA LYS A 62 -6.99 -23.58 -5.73
C LYS A 62 -8.03 -22.45 -5.74
N GLU A 63 -9.30 -22.78 -5.94
CA GLU A 63 -10.41 -21.83 -5.81
C GLU A 63 -10.51 -21.23 -4.40
N ILE A 64 -10.42 -22.05 -3.35
CA ILE A 64 -10.46 -21.58 -1.96
C ILE A 64 -9.30 -20.62 -1.68
N ALA A 65 -8.09 -20.99 -2.11
CA ALA A 65 -6.88 -20.21 -1.88
C ALA A 65 -6.96 -18.85 -2.58
N LEU A 66 -7.37 -18.83 -3.85
CA LEU A 66 -7.58 -17.59 -4.62
C LEU A 66 -8.67 -16.72 -3.97
N SER A 67 -9.81 -17.31 -3.62
CA SER A 67 -10.91 -16.60 -2.96
C SER A 67 -10.49 -15.97 -1.63
N LEU A 68 -9.76 -16.71 -0.79
CA LEU A 68 -9.22 -16.20 0.47
C LEU A 68 -8.29 -15.01 0.23
N CYS A 69 -7.47 -15.09 -0.82
CA CYS A 69 -6.52 -14.06 -1.17
C CYS A 69 -7.23 -12.77 -1.65
N THR A 70 -8.19 -12.89 -2.57
CA THR A 70 -9.00 -11.77 -3.06
C THR A 70 -9.80 -11.09 -1.95
N GLU A 71 -10.43 -11.85 -1.06
CA GLU A 71 -11.18 -11.29 0.07
C GLU A 71 -10.26 -10.59 1.07
N THR A 72 -9.05 -11.11 1.29
CA THR A 72 -8.05 -10.48 2.15
C THR A 72 -7.57 -9.16 1.55
N GLU A 73 -7.26 -9.15 0.25
CA GLU A 73 -6.86 -7.93 -0.46
C GLU A 73 -7.94 -6.85 -0.34
N LYS A 74 -9.19 -7.21 -0.60
CA LYS A 74 -10.33 -6.30 -0.48
C LYS A 74 -10.43 -5.70 0.93
N ARG A 75 -10.33 -6.53 1.98
CA ARG A 75 -10.37 -6.05 3.38
C ARG A 75 -9.22 -5.13 3.71
N VAL A 76 -8.01 -5.41 3.21
CA VAL A 76 -6.84 -4.54 3.41
C VAL A 76 -7.05 -3.20 2.72
N GLN A 77 -7.63 -3.18 1.51
CA GLN A 77 -7.95 -1.95 0.81
C GLN A 77 -9.02 -1.13 1.55
N GLU A 78 -10.08 -1.77 2.03
CA GLU A 78 -11.13 -1.13 2.84
C GLU A 78 -10.53 -0.52 4.13
N GLN A 79 -9.71 -1.29 4.84
CA GLN A 79 -9.08 -0.82 6.06
C GLN A 79 -8.12 0.36 5.82
N HIS A 80 -7.36 0.33 4.72
CA HIS A 80 -6.49 1.44 4.33
C HIS A 80 -7.28 2.73 4.07
N ILE A 81 -8.46 2.63 3.46
CA ILE A 81 -9.35 3.77 3.24
C ILE A 81 -9.83 4.32 4.59
N THR A 82 -10.35 3.45 5.48
CA THR A 82 -10.81 3.86 6.80
C THR A 82 -9.70 4.50 7.64
N ASP A 83 -8.49 3.96 7.62
CA ASP A 83 -7.36 4.51 8.37
C ASP A 83 -6.92 5.87 7.83
N LYS A 84 -6.99 6.09 6.51
CA LYS A 84 -6.76 7.41 5.90
C LYS A 84 -7.81 8.43 6.32
N GLU A 85 -9.08 8.06 6.31
CA GLU A 85 -10.18 8.94 6.74
C GLU A 85 -9.99 9.35 8.20
N LYS A 86 -9.67 8.38 9.07
CA LYS A 86 -9.37 8.63 10.48
C LYS A 86 -8.14 9.51 10.68
N ALA A 87 -7.09 9.30 9.89
CA ALA A 87 -5.90 10.15 9.93
C ALA A 87 -6.19 11.58 9.51
N LEU A 88 -7.03 11.78 8.47
CA LEU A 88 -7.46 13.10 8.02
C LEU A 88 -8.35 13.80 9.05
N GLU A 89 -9.28 13.06 9.66
CA GLU A 89 -10.12 13.56 10.75
C GLU A 89 -9.25 14.03 11.93
N ASN A 90 -8.33 13.18 12.38
CA ASN A 90 -7.38 13.53 13.44
C ASN A 90 -6.55 14.77 13.07
N TRP A 91 -6.02 14.83 11.85
CA TRP A 91 -5.26 15.98 11.37
C TRP A 91 -6.11 17.26 11.36
N PHE A 92 -7.37 17.18 10.93
CA PHE A 92 -8.31 18.30 10.97
C PHE A 92 -8.50 18.78 12.41
N PHE A 93 -8.78 17.89 13.36
CA PHE A 93 -8.92 18.24 14.78
C PHE A 93 -7.62 18.76 15.39
N GLU A 94 -6.47 18.22 15.03
CA GLU A 94 -5.15 18.64 15.51
C GLU A 94 -4.69 19.98 14.93
N SER A 95 -5.11 20.34 13.73
CA SER A 95 -4.80 21.62 13.08
C SER A 95 -5.70 22.78 13.52
N HIS A 96 -6.69 22.55 14.39
CA HIS A 96 -7.54 23.62 14.89
C HIS A 96 -6.72 24.70 15.62
N PRO A 97 -6.91 25.99 15.28
CA PRO A 97 -6.11 27.08 15.84
C PRO A 97 -6.35 27.34 17.34
N GLU A 98 -7.45 26.81 17.88
CA GLU A 98 -7.85 26.94 19.29
C GLU A 98 -7.09 25.98 20.22
N LYS A 99 -6.42 24.93 19.69
CA LYS A 99 -5.61 24.03 20.52
C LYS A 99 -4.41 24.79 21.11
N ALA A 100 -4.13 24.56 22.39
CA ALA A 100 -3.14 25.33 23.16
C ALA A 100 -1.73 25.38 22.51
N GLY A 101 -1.34 24.33 21.76
CA GLY A 101 -0.09 24.30 20.97
C GLY A 101 -0.12 25.17 19.71
N ASN A 102 -1.23 25.21 18.97
CA ASN A 102 -1.38 25.96 17.72
C ASN A 102 -1.62 27.46 17.95
N ARG A 103 -2.24 27.81 19.07
CA ARG A 103 -2.49 29.21 19.44
C ARG A 103 -1.18 30.02 19.57
N ARG A 104 -0.09 29.38 20.01
CA ARG A 104 1.26 29.98 20.09
C ARG A 104 1.87 30.30 18.71
N LEU A 105 1.45 29.61 17.65
CA LEU A 105 1.93 29.86 16.29
C LEU A 105 1.27 31.10 15.66
N LYS A 106 0.11 31.54 16.16
CA LYS A 106 -0.53 32.80 15.73
C LYS A 106 0.06 34.05 16.40
N THR A 107 0.64 33.94 17.59
CA THR A 107 1.15 35.11 18.36
C THR A 107 2.52 35.62 17.89
N LYS A 108 3.13 35.02 16.86
CA LYS A 108 4.41 35.45 16.27
C LYS A 108 4.28 36.13 14.90
N ARG A 109 3.20 36.90 14.67
CA ARG A 109 3.12 37.81 13.53
C ARG A 109 3.15 39.26 14.00
#